data_AF-A0A1M6GW20-F1
#
_entry.id   AF-A0A1M6GW20-F1
#
_cell.length_a   1.000
_cell.length_b   1.000
_cell.length_c   1.000
_cell.angle_alpha   90.00
_cell.angle_beta   90.00
_cell.angle_gamma   90.00
#
_symmetry.space_group_name_H-M   'P 1'
#
loop_
_entity.id
_entity.type
_entity.pdbx_description
1 polymer ?
#
loop_
_entity_poly.entity_id
_entity_poly.type
_entity_poly.pdbx_seq_one_letter_code
_entity_poly.pdbx_strand_id
1 'polypeptide(L)'
;MEEQVIQAVKNVLNNLQEIGLGAQDLSAKILDISKAAEDSQMKLSEIDSIIGDIKNISAQSNMLGLNASIEAARVGDAGKGFSVVASEIRKLSRNSEILAERIPSVLADIKNEISSINYKTAEVNEFTKTQIANIEKIAKDLEKINSK
;
A
#
# COMPACT_ATOMS: atom_id res chain seq x y z
N MET A 1 6.67 -12.53 55.39
CA MET A 1 6.00 -11.40 54.73
C MET A 1 6.96 -10.70 53.77
N GLU A 2 8.18 -10.35 54.18
CA GLU A 2 9.23 -9.82 53.28
C GLU A 2 9.57 -10.75 52.11
N GLU A 3 9.73 -12.06 52.35
CA GLU A 3 10.09 -13.02 51.30
C GLU A 3 9.03 -13.12 50.18
N GLN A 4 7.75 -12.99 50.52
CA GLN A 4 6.65 -12.91 49.54
C GLN A 4 6.70 -11.61 48.73
N VAL A 5 7.08 -10.48 49.36
CA VAL A 5 7.22 -9.20 48.66
C VAL A 5 8.40 -9.24 47.68
N ILE A 6 9.54 -9.77 48.10
CA ILE A 6 10.72 -9.95 47.22
C ILE A 6 10.38 -10.84 46.02
N GLN A 7 9.67 -11.95 46.25
CA GLN A 7 9.25 -12.84 45.16
C GLN A 7 8.27 -12.15 44.21
N ALA A 8 7.32 -11.36 44.74
CA ALA A 8 6.40 -10.59 43.91
C ALA A 8 7.14 -9.54 43.05
N VAL A 9 8.12 -8.83 43.61
CA VAL A 9 8.95 -7.87 42.86
C VAL A 9 9.74 -8.56 41.75
N LYS A 10 10.36 -9.71 42.04
CA LYS A 10 11.05 -10.51 41.00
C LYS A 10 10.12 -10.92 39.87
N ASN A 11 8.92 -11.39 40.18
CA ASN A 11 7.93 -11.78 39.17
C ASN A 11 7.53 -10.58 38.30
N VAL A 12 7.32 -9.40 38.89
CA VAL A 12 6.99 -8.19 38.13
C VAL A 12 8.16 -7.75 37.24
N LEU A 13 9.41 -7.82 37.72
CA LEU A 13 10.59 -7.52 36.91
C LEU A 13 10.71 -8.45 35.70
N ASN A 14 10.48 -9.76 35.88
CA ASN A 14 10.47 -10.72 34.77
C ASN A 14 9.36 -10.37 33.75
N ASN A 15 8.15 -10.09 34.21
CA ASN A 15 7.04 -9.70 33.32
C ASN A 15 7.36 -8.39 32.57
N LEU A 16 7.99 -7.41 33.22
CA LEU A 16 8.41 -6.16 32.58
C LEU A 16 9.46 -6.40 31.49
N GLN A 17 10.40 -7.32 31.73
CA GLN A 17 11.38 -7.71 30.73
C GLN A 17 10.72 -8.36 29.51
N GLU A 18 9.76 -9.27 29.72
CA GLU A 18 8.98 -9.88 28.63
C GLU A 18 8.20 -8.84 27.82
N ILE A 19 7.53 -7.89 28.50
CA ILE A 19 6.81 -6.80 27.83
C ILE A 19 7.80 -5.91 27.05
N GLY A 20 8.98 -5.63 27.60
CA GLY A 20 10.03 -4.84 26.94
C GLY A 20 10.50 -5.49 25.64
N LEU A 21 10.76 -6.80 25.67
CA LEU A 21 11.10 -7.57 24.47
C LEU A 21 9.94 -7.58 23.46
N GLY A 22 8.70 -7.76 23.92
CA GLY A 22 7.52 -7.71 23.06
C GLY A 22 7.32 -6.34 22.40
N ALA A 23 7.60 -5.25 23.11
CA ALA A 23 7.55 -3.90 22.56
C ALA A 23 8.66 -3.66 21.51
N GLN A 24 9.86 -4.20 21.72
CA GLN A 24 10.93 -4.14 20.72
C GLN A 24 10.58 -4.92 19.44
N ASP A 25 10.03 -6.13 19.58
CA ASP A 25 9.55 -6.90 18.43
C ASP A 25 8.41 -6.18 17.70
N LEU A 26 7.46 -5.59 18.44
CA LEU A 26 6.40 -4.76 17.86
C LEU A 26 6.97 -3.59 17.06
N SER A 27 7.98 -2.88 17.57
CA SER A 27 8.65 -1.80 16.84
C SER A 27 9.29 -2.30 15.54
N ALA A 28 9.95 -3.46 15.57
CA ALA A 28 10.51 -4.08 14.36
C ALA A 28 9.41 -4.43 13.34
N LYS A 29 8.29 -5.01 13.78
CA LYS A 29 7.14 -5.31 12.90
C LYS A 29 6.51 -4.07 12.30
N ILE A 30 6.45 -2.97 13.05
CA ILE A 30 5.96 -1.69 12.53
C ILE A 30 6.85 -1.18 11.40
N LEU A 31 8.17 -1.26 11.55
CA LEU A 31 9.11 -0.88 10.48
C LEU A 31 8.93 -1.75 9.22
N ASP A 32 8.72 -3.06 9.39
CA ASP A 32 8.42 -3.97 8.28
C ASP A 32 7.13 -3.56 7.54
N ILE A 33 6.07 -3.19 8.28
CA ILE A 33 4.80 -2.72 7.70
C ILE A 33 4.98 -1.39 6.97
N SER A 34 5.69 -0.43 7.56
CA SER A 34 5.96 0.86 6.91
C SER A 34 6.73 0.68 5.61
N LYS A 35 7.73 -0.22 5.59
CA LYS A 35 8.46 -0.56 4.36
C LYS A 35 7.55 -1.21 3.30
N ALA A 36 6.70 -2.15 3.70
CA ALA A 36 5.76 -2.77 2.76
C ALA A 36 4.74 -1.77 2.19
N ALA A 37 4.33 -0.77 2.99
CA ALA A 37 3.47 0.32 2.55
C ALA A 37 4.19 1.25 1.55
N GLU A 38 5.46 1.60 1.78
CA GLU A 38 6.30 2.34 0.84
C GLU A 38 6.48 1.58 -0.49
N ASP A 39 6.80 0.29 -0.43
CA ASP A 39 6.92 -0.57 -1.61
C ASP A 39 5.62 -0.63 -2.42
N SER A 40 4.48 -0.68 -1.73
CA SER A 40 3.15 -0.66 -2.35
C SER A 40 2.87 0.69 -3.02
N GLN A 41 3.25 1.79 -2.39
CA GLN A 41 3.13 3.13 -2.95
C GLN A 41 3.94 3.28 -4.25
N MET A 42 5.17 2.73 -4.29
CA MET A 42 5.99 2.73 -5.51
C MET A 42 5.33 1.94 -6.65
N LYS A 43 4.80 0.74 -6.35
CA LYS A 43 4.06 -0.08 -7.35
C LYS A 43 2.83 0.63 -7.89
N LEU A 44 2.09 1.36 -7.06
CA LEU A 44 0.95 2.15 -7.53
C LEU A 44 1.37 3.27 -8.49
N SER A 45 2.53 3.90 -8.26
CA SER A 45 3.09 4.89 -9.19
C SER A 45 3.49 4.27 -10.53
N GLU A 46 3.99 3.04 -10.53
CA GLU A 46 4.28 2.30 -11.75
C GLU A 46 3.00 1.97 -12.53
N ILE A 47 1.94 1.57 -11.82
CA ILE A 47 0.63 1.32 -12.44
C ILE A 47 0.07 2.60 -13.09
N ASP A 48 0.22 3.78 -12.47
CA ASP A 48 -0.19 5.04 -13.11
C ASP A 48 0.51 5.26 -14.46
N SER A 49 1.80 4.94 -14.56
CA SER A 49 2.55 5.02 -15.82
C SER A 49 1.99 4.05 -16.85
N ILE A 50 1.73 2.80 -16.46
CA ILE A 50 1.14 1.77 -17.34
C ILE A 50 -0.23 2.21 -17.86
N ILE A 51 -1.05 2.86 -17.01
CA ILE A 51 -2.34 3.42 -17.43
C ILE A 51 -2.17 4.54 -18.45
N GLY A 52 -1.14 5.39 -18.30
CA GLY A 52 -0.76 6.37 -19.31
C GLY A 52 -0.43 5.73 -20.66
N ASP A 53 0.36 4.66 -20.65
CA ASP A 53 0.71 3.93 -21.87
C ASP A 53 -0.51 3.27 -22.52
N ILE A 54 -1.43 2.71 -21.73
CA ILE A 54 -2.69 2.15 -22.25
C ILE A 54 -3.54 3.23 -22.93
N LYS A 55 -3.63 4.44 -22.36
CA LYS A 55 -4.33 5.56 -22.99
C LYS A 55 -3.69 5.93 -24.34
N ASN A 56 -2.36 5.99 -24.39
CA ASN A 56 -1.63 6.27 -25.62
C ASN A 56 -1.86 5.20 -26.69
N ILE A 57 -1.78 3.91 -26.33
CA ILE A 57 -2.02 2.78 -27.23
C ILE A 57 -3.46 2.79 -27.73
N SER A 58 -4.42 3.07 -26.85
CA SER A 58 -5.83 3.19 -27.21
C SER A 58 -6.07 4.31 -28.23
N ALA A 59 -5.52 5.51 -27.98
CA ALA A 59 -5.64 6.63 -28.90
C ALA A 59 -5.03 6.33 -30.28
N GLN A 60 -3.84 5.71 -30.30
CA GLN A 60 -3.19 5.28 -31.54
C GLN A 60 -4.02 4.22 -32.29
N SER A 61 -4.55 3.23 -31.57
CA SER A 61 -5.38 2.17 -32.14
C SER A 61 -6.68 2.72 -32.72
N ASN A 62 -7.30 3.70 -32.05
CA ASN A 62 -8.48 4.40 -32.56
C ASN A 62 -8.16 5.18 -33.84
N MET A 63 -7.01 5.87 -33.89
CA MET A 63 -6.55 6.58 -35.10
C MET A 63 -6.24 5.62 -36.26
N LEU A 64 -5.60 4.48 -35.99
CA LEU A 64 -5.36 3.44 -36.99
C LEU A 64 -6.67 2.87 -37.52
N GLY A 65 -7.63 2.57 -36.64
CA GLY A 65 -8.96 2.11 -37.03
C GLY A 65 -9.75 3.16 -37.83
N LEU A 66 -9.58 4.45 -37.53
CA LEU A 66 -10.15 5.55 -38.33
C LEU A 66 -9.54 5.58 -39.73
N ASN A 67 -8.22 5.54 -39.85
CA ASN A 67 -7.52 5.53 -41.14
C ASN A 67 -7.92 4.32 -41.98
N ALA A 68 -8.01 3.13 -41.37
CA ALA A 68 -8.46 1.91 -42.03
C ALA A 68 -9.93 2.02 -42.50
N SER A 69 -10.80 2.65 -41.71
CA SER A 69 -12.20 2.90 -42.09
C SER A 69 -12.31 3.84 -43.30
N ILE A 70 -11.48 4.89 -43.35
CA ILE A 70 -11.41 5.84 -44.48
C ILE A 70 -10.95 5.13 -45.76
N GLU A 71 -9.87 4.34 -45.68
CA GLU A 71 -9.34 3.64 -46.86
C GLU A 71 -10.30 2.53 -47.33
N ALA A 72 -10.97 1.83 -46.39
CA ALA A 72 -12.02 0.87 -46.72
C ALA A 72 -13.19 1.52 -47.48
N ALA A 73 -13.61 2.73 -47.09
CA ALA A 73 -14.63 3.48 -47.81
C ALA A 73 -14.16 3.92 -49.21
N ARG A 74 -12.87 4.25 -49.35
CA ARG A 74 -12.27 4.70 -50.61
C ARG A 74 -12.25 3.61 -51.69
N VAL A 75 -12.01 2.36 -51.32
CA VAL A 75 -12.01 1.21 -52.26
C VAL A 75 -13.42 0.62 -52.49
N GLY A 76 -14.46 1.22 -51.92
CA GLY A 76 -15.86 0.88 -52.17
C GLY A 76 -16.22 -0.55 -51.75
N ASP A 77 -16.86 -1.31 -52.66
CA ASP A 77 -17.36 -2.64 -52.36
C ASP A 77 -16.26 -3.65 -51.93
N ALA A 78 -15.03 -3.49 -52.44
CA ALA A 78 -13.90 -4.33 -52.05
C ALA A 78 -13.45 -4.11 -50.59
N GLY A 79 -13.80 -2.97 -49.99
CA GLY A 79 -13.41 -2.59 -48.63
C GLY A 79 -14.40 -2.99 -47.54
N LYS A 80 -15.57 -3.55 -47.88
CA LYS A 80 -16.63 -3.83 -46.89
C LYS A 80 -16.17 -4.70 -45.72
N GLY A 81 -15.38 -5.74 -45.98
CA GLY A 81 -14.80 -6.59 -44.92
C GLY A 81 -13.82 -5.84 -44.02
N PHE A 82 -12.94 -5.02 -44.61
CA PHE A 82 -12.01 -4.17 -43.88
C PHE A 82 -12.71 -3.10 -43.04
N SER A 83 -13.83 -2.55 -43.53
CA SER A 83 -14.64 -1.58 -42.78
C SER A 83 -15.21 -2.18 -41.49
N VAL A 84 -15.60 -3.45 -41.49
CA VAL A 84 -16.11 -4.14 -40.29
C VAL A 84 -14.99 -4.30 -39.26
N VAL A 85 -13.81 -4.76 -39.70
CA VAL A 85 -12.64 -4.93 -38.83
C VAL A 85 -12.20 -3.57 -38.24
N ALA A 86 -12.17 -2.53 -39.07
CA ALA A 86 -11.79 -1.18 -38.64
C ALA A 86 -12.77 -0.61 -37.60
N SER A 87 -14.07 -0.87 -37.74
CA SER A 87 -15.08 -0.51 -36.74
C SER A 87 -14.86 -1.22 -35.40
N GLU A 88 -14.55 -2.52 -35.43
CA GLU A 88 -14.32 -3.29 -34.21
C GLU A 88 -13.04 -2.85 -33.48
N ILE A 89 -11.96 -2.52 -34.22
CA ILE A 89 -10.73 -1.94 -33.65
C ILE A 89 -11.04 -0.63 -32.91
N ARG A 90 -11.85 0.26 -33.52
CA ARG A 90 -12.21 1.54 -32.88
C ARG A 90 -13.05 1.33 -31.63
N LYS A 91 -13.98 0.39 -31.67
CA LYS A 91 -14.82 0.02 -30.52
C LYS A 91 -13.97 -0.53 -29.36
N LEU A 92 -13.04 -1.44 -29.65
CA LEU A 92 -12.10 -1.98 -28.67
C LEU A 92 -11.23 -0.88 -28.06
N SER A 93 -10.67 0.00 -28.90
CA SER A 93 -9.86 1.14 -28.45
C SER A 93 -10.66 2.03 -27.50
N ARG A 94 -11.88 2.45 -27.89
CA ARG A 94 -12.73 3.28 -27.03
C ARG A 94 -13.07 2.60 -25.69
N ASN A 95 -13.30 1.30 -25.70
CA ASN A 95 -13.52 0.55 -24.46
C ASN A 95 -12.25 0.54 -23.58
N SER A 96 -11.07 0.36 -24.17
CA SER A 96 -9.79 0.45 -23.45
C SER A 96 -9.56 1.84 -22.85
N GLU A 97 -9.93 2.91 -23.55
CA GLU A 97 -9.86 4.29 -23.05
C GLU A 97 -10.74 4.48 -21.81
N ILE A 98 -12.01 4.05 -21.88
CA ILE A 98 -12.96 4.14 -20.76
C ILE A 98 -12.44 3.37 -19.53
N LEU A 99 -11.85 2.19 -19.73
CA LEU A 99 -11.27 1.42 -18.62
C LEU A 99 -10.06 2.13 -18.01
N ALA A 100 -9.18 2.68 -18.85
CA ALA A 100 -8.01 3.44 -18.42
C ALA A 100 -8.38 4.78 -17.73
N GLU A 101 -9.59 5.29 -17.92
CA GLU A 101 -10.13 6.43 -17.17
C GLU A 101 -10.68 6.04 -15.80
N ARG A 102 -11.16 4.81 -15.62
CA ARG A 102 -11.76 4.34 -14.37
C ARG A 102 -10.75 3.77 -13.38
N ILE A 103 -9.68 3.13 -13.85
CA ILE A 103 -8.65 2.54 -12.98
C ILE A 103 -8.02 3.58 -12.03
N PRO A 104 -7.69 4.82 -12.46
CA PRO A 104 -7.11 5.83 -11.59
C PRO A 104 -7.93 6.15 -10.32
N SER A 105 -9.26 6.08 -10.36
CA SER A 105 -10.07 6.33 -9.16
C SER A 105 -9.87 5.23 -8.11
N VAL A 106 -9.82 3.97 -8.56
CA VAL A 106 -9.56 2.82 -7.68
C VAL A 106 -8.14 2.89 -7.09
N LEU A 107 -7.16 3.30 -7.90
CA LEU A 107 -5.78 3.48 -7.40
C LEU A 107 -5.69 4.62 -6.39
N ALA A 108 -6.46 5.69 -6.54
CA ALA A 108 -6.51 6.79 -5.58
C ALA A 108 -7.02 6.31 -4.22
N ASP A 109 -8.05 5.46 -4.19
CA ASP A 109 -8.57 4.87 -2.95
C ASP A 109 -7.49 4.03 -2.25
N ILE A 110 -6.77 3.18 -3.00
CA ILE A 110 -5.68 2.36 -2.44
C ILE A 110 -4.55 3.25 -1.89
N LYS A 111 -4.18 4.35 -2.58
CA LYS A 111 -3.17 5.30 -2.07
C LYS A 111 -3.60 5.94 -0.75
N ASN A 112 -4.89 6.26 -0.60
CA ASN A 112 -5.42 6.80 0.64
C ASN A 112 -5.36 5.77 1.77
N GLU A 113 -5.68 4.49 1.48
CA GLU A 113 -5.56 3.40 2.44
C GLU A 113 -4.11 3.20 2.91
N ILE A 114 -3.13 3.21 1.98
CA ILE A 114 -1.71 3.13 2.31
C ILE A 114 -1.27 4.32 3.17
N SER A 115 -1.73 5.52 2.84
CA SER A 115 -1.44 6.72 3.65
C SER A 115 -2.01 6.60 5.07
N SER A 116 -3.21 6.01 5.22
CA SER A 116 -3.80 5.71 6.52
C SER A 116 -3.00 4.66 7.30
N ILE A 117 -2.48 3.63 6.63
CA ILE A 117 -1.59 2.63 7.23
C ILE A 117 -0.32 3.29 7.76
N ASN A 118 0.31 4.17 6.98
CA ASN A 118 1.51 4.90 7.41
C ASN A 118 1.24 5.79 8.64
N TYR A 119 0.11 6.49 8.67
CA TYR A 119 -0.27 7.28 9.83
C TYR A 119 -0.45 6.42 11.09
N LYS A 120 -1.23 5.33 10.98
CA LYS A 120 -1.52 4.43 12.12
C LYS A 120 -0.25 3.73 12.61
N THR A 121 0.62 3.30 11.71
CA THR A 121 1.90 2.67 12.09
C THR A 121 2.82 3.64 12.81
N ALA A 122 2.87 4.90 12.39
CA ALA A 122 3.62 5.94 13.11
C ALA A 122 3.07 6.18 14.53
N GLU A 123 1.74 6.22 14.69
CA GLU A 123 1.08 6.34 16.00
C GLU A 123 1.42 5.16 16.92
N VAL A 124 1.32 3.92 16.42
CA VAL A 124 1.68 2.73 17.20
C VAL A 124 3.17 2.71 17.55
N ASN A 125 4.05 3.18 16.66
CA ASN A 125 5.48 3.26 16.95
C ASN A 125 5.77 4.22 18.12
N GLU A 126 5.11 5.37 18.14
CA GLU A 126 5.29 6.36 19.21
C GLU A 126 4.72 5.87 20.54
N PHE A 127 3.56 5.20 20.50
CA PHE A 127 3.01 4.51 21.66
C PHE A 127 3.98 3.45 22.20
N THR A 128 4.58 2.65 21.31
CA THR A 128 5.54 1.59 21.67
C THR A 128 6.80 2.16 22.32
N LYS A 129 7.35 3.27 21.80
CA LYS A 129 8.48 3.98 22.43
C LYS A 129 8.15 4.49 23.83
N THR A 130 6.96 5.08 23.98
CA THR A 130 6.47 5.55 25.28
C THR A 130 6.33 4.38 26.27
N GLN A 131 5.85 3.24 25.78
CA GLN A 131 5.71 2.02 26.59
C GLN A 131 7.06 1.49 27.06
N ILE A 132 8.09 1.47 26.20
CA ILE A 132 9.47 1.09 26.57
C ILE A 132 10.01 2.02 27.67
N ALA A 133 9.86 3.34 27.50
CA ALA A 133 10.33 4.31 28.51
C ALA A 133 9.64 4.11 29.88
N ASN A 134 8.34 3.79 29.88
CA ASN A 134 7.59 3.48 31.10
C ASN A 134 8.08 2.17 31.75
N ILE A 135 8.37 1.13 30.97
CA ILE A 135 8.91 -0.14 31.47
C ILE A 135 10.25 0.08 32.17
N GLU A 136 11.17 0.83 31.54
CA GLU A 136 12.47 1.16 32.13
C GLU A 136 12.33 1.92 33.45
N LYS A 137 11.40 2.88 33.50
CA LYS A 137 11.11 3.65 34.72
C LYS A 137 10.58 2.75 35.84
N ILE A 138 9.61 1.88 35.55
CA ILE A 138 9.03 0.96 36.54
C ILE A 138 10.09 -0.04 37.03
N ALA A 139 10.88 -0.60 36.13
CA ALA A 139 11.96 -1.53 36.48
C ALA A 139 12.94 -0.87 37.46
N LYS A 140 13.38 0.36 37.18
CA LYS A 140 14.28 1.12 38.05
C LYS A 140 13.68 1.42 39.42
N ASP A 141 12.38 1.69 39.51
CA ASP A 141 11.71 1.96 40.79
C ASP A 141 11.55 0.68 41.62
N LEU A 142 11.31 -0.47 40.98
CA LEU A 142 11.26 -1.78 41.64
C LEU A 142 12.65 -2.26 42.10
N GLU A 143 13.71 -2.01 41.33
CA GLU A 143 15.09 -2.31 41.74
C GLU A 143 15.47 -1.60 43.04
N LYS A 144 15.08 -0.33 43.20
CA LYS A 144 15.32 0.42 44.46
C LYS A 144 14.61 -0.22 45.65
N ILE A 145 13.41 -0.77 45.44
CA ILE A 145 12.64 -1.46 46.50
C ILE A 145 13.33 -2.78 46.87
N ASN A 146 13.81 -3.53 45.88
CA ASN A 146 14.51 -4.80 46.11
C ASN A 146 15.92 -4.62 46.72
N SER A 147 16.53 -3.44 46.59
CA SER A 147 17.84 -3.10 47.17
C SER A 147 17.80 -2.54 48.60
N LYS A 148 16.60 -2.31 49.15
CA LYS A 148 16.39 -1.86 50.54
C LYS A 148 16.04 -3.04 51.43
#